data_AF-A0A1I4BHE7-F1
#
_entry.id   AF-A0A1I4BHE7-F1
#
_cell.length_a   1.000
_cell.length_b   1.000
_cell.length_c   1.000
_cell.angle_alpha   90.00
_cell.angle_beta   90.00
_cell.angle_gamma   90.00
#
_symmetry.space_group_name_H-M   'P 1'
#
loop_
_entity.id
_entity.type
_entity.pdbx_description
1 polymer ?
#
loop_
_entity_poly.entity_id
_entity_poly.type
_entity_poly.pdbx_seq_one_letter_code
_entity_poly.pdbx_strand_id
1 'polypeptide(L)'
;MKILPLVFVLSLPVAAIAQSHSQFGTSGEWAIKINPINGNGCYMEKQFDSGSLVQIGAVPDKDGAFFAIYNAAFEGVVDGEVGSVLLDFGDSRFQGEVVGAFFDGLPGGYAFFDNPEFASEFGKRTSVRVQGKSEEFEEIDLSGSMKGLQVIQTCQEEQEAN
;
A
#
# COMPACT_ATOMS: atom_id res chain seq x y z
N MET A 1 55.68 -29.58 12.88
CA MET A 1 54.23 -29.83 12.75
C MET A 1 53.51 -28.64 13.37
N LYS A 2 52.86 -27.79 12.56
CA LYS A 2 52.37 -26.45 12.95
C LYS A 2 50.84 -26.53 13.03
N ILE A 3 50.29 -26.43 14.23
CA ILE A 3 48.85 -26.56 14.49
C ILE A 3 48.21 -25.18 14.23
N LEU A 4 47.31 -25.12 13.25
CA LEU A 4 46.57 -23.91 12.88
C LEU A 4 45.33 -23.78 13.78
N PRO A 5 45.04 -22.62 14.40
CA PRO A 5 43.88 -22.48 15.27
C PRO A 5 42.61 -22.27 14.42
N LEU A 6 41.60 -23.09 14.69
CA LEU A 6 40.27 -22.98 14.08
C LEU A 6 39.50 -21.85 14.78
N VAL A 7 39.32 -20.73 14.11
CA VAL A 7 38.48 -19.61 14.58
C VAL A 7 37.03 -19.91 14.23
N PHE A 8 36.21 -20.17 15.24
CA PHE A 8 34.78 -20.40 15.09
C PHE A 8 34.06 -19.04 15.13
N VAL A 9 33.62 -18.54 13.98
CA VAL A 9 32.85 -17.28 13.89
C VAL A 9 31.38 -17.60 14.17
N LEU A 10 30.88 -17.15 15.33
CA LEU A 10 29.49 -17.27 15.73
C LEU A 10 28.66 -16.20 14.98
N SER A 11 27.98 -16.59 13.90
CA SER A 11 27.02 -15.73 13.20
C SER A 11 25.71 -15.64 14.00
N LEU A 12 25.48 -14.52 14.70
CA LEU A 12 24.21 -14.22 15.36
C LEU A 12 23.15 -13.92 14.29
N PRO A 13 21.95 -14.55 14.34
CA PRO A 13 20.86 -14.20 13.44
C PRO A 13 20.41 -12.77 13.75
N VAL A 14 20.49 -11.88 12.75
CA VAL A 14 19.91 -10.55 12.84
C VAL A 14 18.40 -10.71 12.70
N ALA A 15 17.66 -10.52 13.79
CA ALA A 15 16.21 -10.40 13.69
C ALA A 15 15.89 -9.10 12.95
N ALA A 16 15.26 -9.21 11.78
CA ALA A 16 14.69 -8.06 11.10
C ALA A 16 13.54 -7.52 11.97
N ILE A 17 13.74 -6.37 12.61
CA ILE A 17 12.64 -5.63 13.24
C ILE A 17 11.87 -4.97 12.09
N ALA A 18 10.71 -5.51 11.75
CA ALA A 18 9.76 -4.81 10.89
C ALA A 18 9.34 -3.52 11.61
N GLN A 19 9.48 -2.37 10.96
CA GLN A 19 9.01 -1.11 11.53
C GLN A 19 7.48 -1.13 11.57
N SER A 20 6.90 -0.93 12.75
CA SER A 20 5.45 -0.97 12.93
C SER A 20 4.79 0.27 12.33
N HIS A 21 3.76 0.08 11.51
CA HIS A 21 2.92 1.17 11.03
C HIS A 21 2.01 1.64 12.17
N SER A 22 2.25 2.84 12.70
CA SER A 22 1.52 3.35 13.87
C SER A 22 0.15 3.88 13.48
N GLN A 23 -0.86 3.66 14.32
CA GLN A 23 -2.19 4.22 14.14
C GLN A 23 -2.19 5.73 14.42
N PHE A 24 -2.75 6.52 13.49
CA PHE A 24 -3.02 7.95 13.66
C PHE A 24 -4.46 8.21 14.12
N GLY A 25 -5.44 7.58 13.47
CA GLY A 25 -6.86 7.85 13.73
C GLY A 25 -7.80 6.98 12.90
N THR A 26 -9.07 7.38 12.79
CA THR A 26 -10.07 6.70 11.95
C THR A 26 -10.96 7.69 11.22
N SER A 27 -11.53 7.27 10.09
CA SER A 27 -12.57 8.00 9.36
C SER A 27 -13.65 7.03 8.88
N GLY A 28 -14.73 6.92 9.66
CA GLY A 28 -15.72 5.86 9.44
C GLY A 28 -15.08 4.49 9.66
N GLU A 29 -15.14 3.64 8.64
CA GLU A 29 -14.55 2.29 8.66
C GLU A 29 -13.08 2.25 8.22
N TRP A 30 -12.51 3.40 7.85
CA TRP A 30 -11.11 3.50 7.44
C TRP A 30 -10.21 3.75 8.64
N ALA A 31 -9.21 2.89 8.83
CA ALA A 31 -8.10 3.13 9.74
C ALA A 31 -7.09 4.07 9.08
N ILE A 32 -6.59 5.07 9.81
CA ILE A 32 -5.53 5.98 9.33
C ILE A 32 -4.24 5.63 10.06
N LYS A 33 -3.18 5.36 9.30
CA LYS A 33 -1.89 4.87 9.79
C LYS A 33 -0.74 5.68 9.19
N ILE A 34 0.41 5.64 9.86
CA ILE A 34 1.66 6.27 9.41
C ILE A 34 2.64 5.16 9.03
N ASN A 35 3.23 5.29 7.85
CA ASN A 35 4.26 4.40 7.36
C ASN A 35 5.65 5.05 7.55
N PRO A 36 6.48 4.59 8.51
CA PRO A 36 7.78 5.19 8.76
C PRO A 36 8.82 4.91 7.66
N ILE A 37 8.61 3.91 6.79
CA ILE A 37 9.61 3.51 5.78
C ILE A 37 9.49 4.29 4.47
N ASN A 38 8.49 5.16 4.30
CA ASN A 38 8.29 5.94 3.07
C ASN A 38 8.28 7.46 3.32
N GLY A 39 8.98 7.92 4.36
CA GLY A 39 9.05 9.33 4.74
C GLY A 39 7.90 9.74 5.67
N ASN A 40 7.47 8.84 6.56
CA ASN A 40 6.30 9.03 7.44
C ASN A 40 4.99 9.27 6.65
N GLY A 41 4.81 8.61 5.51
CA GLY A 41 3.61 8.77 4.70
C GLY A 41 2.36 8.28 5.42
N CYS A 42 1.35 9.15 5.49
CA CYS A 42 0.05 8.79 6.04
C CYS A 42 -0.80 8.04 5.00
N TYR A 43 -1.54 7.02 5.44
CA TYR A 43 -2.41 6.24 4.58
C TYR A 43 -3.67 5.77 5.29
N MET A 44 -4.73 5.51 4.53
CA MET A 44 -5.96 4.90 4.98
C MET A 44 -6.03 3.43 4.57
N GLU A 45 -6.59 2.59 5.43
CA GLU A 45 -6.71 1.15 5.26
C GLU A 45 -8.14 0.69 5.59
N LYS A 46 -8.67 -0.21 4.78
CA LYS A 46 -9.95 -0.87 5.05
C LYS A 46 -9.93 -2.32 4.56
N GLN A 47 -10.46 -3.21 5.38
CA GLN A 47 -10.80 -4.58 5.01
C GLN A 47 -12.24 -4.62 4.49
N PHE A 48 -12.45 -5.22 3.33
CA PHE A 48 -13.75 -5.39 2.70
C PHE A 48 -14.28 -6.82 2.90
N ASP A 49 -15.60 -6.98 2.79
CA ASP A 49 -16.30 -8.27 2.92
C ASP A 49 -15.86 -9.31 1.88
N SER A 50 -15.32 -8.86 0.73
CA SER A 50 -14.72 -9.71 -0.29
C SER A 50 -13.40 -10.37 0.14
N GLY A 51 -12.87 -10.01 1.31
CA GLY A 51 -11.54 -10.43 1.76
C GLY A 51 -10.41 -9.51 1.29
N SER A 52 -10.73 -8.50 0.47
CA SER A 52 -9.75 -7.51 0.01
C SER A 52 -9.39 -6.51 1.11
N LEU A 53 -8.09 -6.35 1.38
CA LEU A 53 -7.52 -5.27 2.17
C LEU A 53 -7.02 -4.18 1.21
N VAL A 54 -7.54 -2.97 1.32
CA VAL A 54 -7.18 -1.83 0.47
C VAL A 54 -6.45 -0.78 1.28
N GLN A 55 -5.39 -0.23 0.71
CA GLN A 55 -4.63 0.89 1.26
C GLN A 55 -4.49 2.00 0.22
N ILE A 56 -4.62 3.24 0.68
CA ILE A 56 -4.43 4.45 -0.15
C ILE A 56 -3.70 5.49 0.69
N GLY A 57 -2.64 6.10 0.20
CA GLY A 57 -1.93 7.11 0.97
C GLY A 57 -0.78 7.80 0.27
N ALA A 58 -0.06 8.61 1.04
CA ALA A 58 1.09 9.37 0.58
C ALA A 58 2.38 8.55 0.64
N VAL A 59 3.32 8.91 -0.24
CA VAL A 59 4.70 8.41 -0.30
C VAL A 59 5.64 9.63 -0.34
N PRO A 60 5.84 10.33 0.79
CA PRO A 60 6.64 11.56 0.84
C PRO A 60 8.05 11.43 0.25
N ASP A 61 8.75 10.32 0.49
CA ASP A 61 10.10 10.11 -0.04
C ASP A 61 10.20 10.12 -1.58
N LYS A 62 9.05 10.01 -2.26
CA LYS A 62 8.94 10.00 -3.72
C LYS A 62 7.99 11.08 -4.27
N ASP A 63 7.57 12.03 -3.44
CA ASP A 63 6.63 13.10 -3.83
C ASP A 63 5.36 12.56 -4.52
N GLY A 64 4.80 11.46 -4.03
CA GLY A 64 3.66 10.80 -4.69
C GLY A 64 2.68 10.14 -3.74
N ALA A 65 1.82 9.31 -4.32
CA ALA A 65 0.80 8.53 -3.63
C ALA A 65 0.88 7.05 -4.02
N PHE A 66 0.13 6.22 -3.32
CA PHE A 66 -0.01 4.82 -3.67
C PHE A 66 -1.45 4.32 -3.53
N PHE A 67 -1.75 3.28 -4.29
CA PHE A 67 -2.89 2.40 -4.09
C PHE A 67 -2.35 0.99 -3.95
N ALA A 68 -2.79 0.27 -2.93
CA ALA A 68 -2.49 -1.15 -2.80
C ALA A 68 -3.76 -1.93 -2.47
N ILE A 69 -3.80 -3.15 -2.97
CA ILE A 69 -4.87 -4.10 -2.70
C ILE A 69 -4.27 -5.49 -2.48
N TYR A 70 -4.72 -6.17 -1.44
CA TYR A 70 -4.26 -7.51 -1.07
C TYR A 70 -5.47 -8.41 -0.81
N ASN A 71 -5.41 -9.66 -1.26
CA ASN A 71 -6.48 -10.63 -1.04
C ASN A 71 -5.89 -12.05 -1.10
N ALA A 72 -6.30 -12.93 -0.20
CA ALA A 72 -5.85 -14.33 -0.18
C ALA A 72 -6.21 -15.10 -1.47
N ALA A 73 -7.22 -14.65 -2.23
CA ALA A 73 -7.60 -15.21 -3.51
C ALA A 73 -6.68 -14.79 -4.68
N PHE A 74 -5.78 -13.83 -4.48
CA PHE A 74 -4.85 -13.42 -5.55
C PHE A 74 -3.73 -14.46 -5.71
N GLU A 75 -3.82 -15.23 -6.79
CA GLU A 75 -2.84 -16.26 -7.12
C GLU A 75 -1.68 -15.73 -7.97
N GLY A 76 -0.51 -16.35 -7.84
CA GLY A 76 0.64 -16.07 -8.71
C GLY A 76 1.31 -14.72 -8.48
N VAL A 77 1.02 -14.04 -7.36
CA VAL A 77 1.75 -12.83 -6.95
C VAL A 77 3.17 -13.22 -6.52
N VAL A 78 4.16 -12.59 -7.13
CA VAL A 78 5.57 -12.72 -6.77
C VAL A 78 6.05 -11.37 -6.22
N ASP A 79 6.66 -11.40 -5.03
CA ASP A 79 7.15 -10.20 -4.36
C ASP A 79 8.22 -9.49 -5.21
N GLY A 80 8.01 -8.20 -5.47
CA GLY A 80 8.87 -7.39 -6.32
C GLY A 80 8.69 -7.57 -7.83
N GLU A 81 7.82 -8.50 -8.30
CA GLU A 81 7.55 -8.64 -9.73
C GLU A 81 6.78 -7.41 -10.25
N VAL A 82 7.31 -6.80 -11.31
CA VAL A 82 6.67 -5.68 -11.99
C VAL A 82 5.59 -6.19 -12.94
N GLY A 83 4.40 -5.62 -12.86
CA GLY A 83 3.27 -5.87 -13.74
C GLY A 83 2.51 -4.59 -14.06
N SER A 84 1.28 -4.76 -14.55
CA SER A 84 0.37 -3.64 -14.85
C SER A 84 -0.93 -3.77 -14.06
N VAL A 85 -1.48 -2.64 -13.64
CA VAL A 85 -2.83 -2.53 -13.09
C VAL A 85 -3.68 -1.61 -13.95
N LEU A 86 -4.95 -1.95 -14.13
CA LEU A 86 -5.98 -1.07 -14.67
C LEU A 86 -6.93 -0.68 -13.53
N LEU A 87 -7.14 0.62 -13.39
CA LEU A 87 -8.09 1.23 -12.46
C LEU A 87 -9.17 1.92 -13.28
N ASP A 88 -10.37 1.36 -13.27
CA ASP A 88 -11.52 1.80 -14.06
C ASP A 88 -12.59 2.42 -13.15
N PHE A 89 -12.78 3.73 -13.29
CA PHE A 89 -13.78 4.55 -12.61
C PHE A 89 -15.06 4.78 -13.44
N GLY A 90 -15.24 4.01 -14.51
CA GLY A 90 -16.35 4.12 -15.46
C GLY A 90 -16.00 5.01 -16.64
N ASP A 91 -16.08 6.33 -16.45
CA ASP A 91 -15.78 7.33 -17.50
C ASP A 91 -14.29 7.69 -17.59
N SER A 92 -13.49 7.25 -16.62
CA SER A 92 -12.06 7.49 -16.53
C SER A 92 -11.32 6.20 -16.22
N ARG A 93 -10.17 5.99 -16.87
CA ARG A 93 -9.35 4.79 -16.74
C ARG A 93 -7.89 5.17 -16.60
N PHE A 94 -7.23 4.59 -15.62
CA PHE A 94 -5.80 4.75 -15.39
C PHE A 94 -5.13 3.38 -15.49
N GLN A 95 -4.11 3.28 -16.32
CA GLN A 95 -3.23 2.12 -16.36
C GLN A 95 -1.87 2.53 -15.84
N GLY A 96 -1.31 1.71 -14.95
CA GLY A 96 -0.05 2.00 -14.30
C GLY A 96 0.77 0.74 -14.06
N GLU A 97 2.04 0.97 -13.71
CA GLU A 97 2.91 -0.08 -13.17
C GLU A 97 2.43 -0.47 -11.77
N VAL A 98 2.45 -1.77 -11.49
CA VAL A 98 2.18 -2.31 -10.15
C VAL A 98 3.30 -3.28 -9.79
N VAL A 99 3.73 -3.28 -8.54
CA VAL A 99 4.71 -4.23 -8.02
C VAL A 99 3.97 -5.26 -7.17
N GLY A 100 4.22 -6.54 -7.39
CA GLY A 100 3.73 -7.61 -6.52
C GLY A 100 4.25 -7.40 -5.10
N ALA A 101 3.35 -7.44 -4.13
CA ALA A 101 3.67 -7.12 -2.73
C ALA A 101 2.83 -7.99 -1.78
N PHE A 102 3.31 -8.12 -0.54
CA PHE A 102 2.61 -8.84 0.51
C PHE A 102 2.41 -7.92 1.72
N PHE A 103 1.20 -7.96 2.29
CA PHE A 103 0.88 -7.23 3.51
C PHE A 103 0.13 -8.14 4.48
N ASP A 104 0.64 -8.27 5.70
CA ASP A 104 0.11 -9.21 6.72
C ASP A 104 -0.12 -10.65 6.19
N GLY A 105 0.77 -11.08 5.28
CA GLY A 105 0.71 -12.41 4.64
C GLY A 105 -0.28 -12.53 3.47
N LEU A 106 -1.03 -11.48 3.15
CA LEU A 106 -1.92 -11.44 1.99
C LEU A 106 -1.13 -11.04 0.73
N PRO A 107 -1.25 -11.80 -0.38
CA PRO A 107 -0.68 -11.42 -1.66
C PRO A 107 -1.46 -10.26 -2.28
N GLY A 108 -0.77 -9.41 -3.03
CA GLY A 108 -1.38 -8.26 -3.66
C GLY A 108 -0.46 -7.47 -4.58
N GLY A 109 -0.89 -6.26 -4.87
CA GLY A 109 -0.15 -5.31 -5.69
C GLY A 109 -0.06 -3.95 -5.02
N TYR A 110 1.10 -3.33 -5.14
CA TYR A 110 1.38 -1.96 -4.73
C TYR A 110 1.66 -1.12 -5.97
N ALA A 111 0.80 -0.15 -6.25
CA ALA A 111 0.95 0.77 -7.36
C ALA A 111 1.29 2.17 -6.83
N PHE A 112 2.41 2.73 -7.30
CA PHE A 112 2.82 4.10 -7.01
C PHE A 112 2.34 5.04 -8.11
N PHE A 113 1.93 6.24 -7.72
CA PHE A 113 1.43 7.28 -8.63
C PHE A 113 2.06 8.62 -8.26
N ASP A 114 2.69 9.25 -9.23
CA ASP A 114 3.18 10.63 -9.17
C ASP A 114 2.26 11.62 -9.92
N ASN A 115 1.10 11.14 -10.39
CA ASN A 115 0.11 11.97 -11.07
C ASN A 115 -0.91 12.54 -10.05
N PRO A 116 -0.93 13.86 -9.80
CA PRO A 116 -1.88 14.48 -8.86
C PRO A 116 -3.36 14.31 -9.28
N GLU A 117 -3.66 14.10 -10.56
CA GLU A 117 -5.03 13.86 -11.01
C GLU A 117 -5.59 12.54 -10.47
N PHE A 118 -4.73 11.54 -10.28
CA PHE A 118 -5.11 10.21 -9.81
C PHE A 118 -5.71 10.24 -8.40
N ALA A 119 -5.02 10.91 -7.46
CA ALA A 119 -5.50 11.08 -6.09
C ALA A 119 -6.85 11.82 -6.05
N SER A 120 -7.03 12.80 -6.95
CA SER A 120 -8.29 13.53 -7.06
C SER A 120 -9.44 12.64 -7.53
N GLU A 121 -9.21 11.70 -8.46
CA GLU A 121 -10.26 10.79 -8.93
C GLU A 121 -10.68 9.82 -7.83
N PHE A 122 -9.74 9.24 -7.09
CA PHE A 122 -10.07 8.37 -5.95
C PHE A 122 -10.99 9.04 -4.93
N GLY A 123 -10.77 10.33 -4.63
CA GLY A 123 -11.61 11.07 -3.69
C GLY A 123 -12.98 11.49 -4.23
N LYS A 124 -13.17 11.55 -5.55
CA LYS A 124 -14.43 12.00 -6.17
C LYS A 124 -15.40 10.87 -6.47
N ARG A 125 -14.90 9.63 -6.55
CA ARG A 125 -15.65 8.49 -7.07
C ARG A 125 -16.17 7.61 -5.94
N THR A 126 -17.26 6.88 -6.22
CA THR A 126 -17.90 5.97 -5.26
C THR A 126 -17.48 4.54 -5.44
N SER A 127 -16.90 4.17 -6.59
CA SER A 127 -16.31 2.85 -6.78
C SER A 127 -15.17 2.90 -7.79
N VAL A 128 -14.33 1.87 -7.75
CA VAL A 128 -13.29 1.59 -8.75
C VAL A 128 -13.26 0.10 -9.03
N ARG A 129 -13.12 -0.28 -10.30
CA ARG A 129 -12.80 -1.65 -10.70
C ARG A 129 -11.30 -1.77 -10.88
N VAL A 130 -10.69 -2.70 -10.15
CA VAL A 130 -9.25 -2.97 -10.16
C VAL A 130 -9.01 -4.26 -10.91
N GLN A 131 -8.20 -4.21 -11.96
CA GLN A 131 -7.81 -5.38 -12.75
C GLN A 131 -6.29 -5.48 -12.80
N GLY A 132 -5.76 -6.62 -12.36
CA GLY A 132 -4.33 -6.94 -12.41
C GLY A 132 -3.99 -7.77 -13.65
N LYS A 133 -3.20 -8.83 -13.44
CA LYS A 133 -2.78 -9.77 -14.50
C LYS A 133 -3.91 -10.70 -14.97
N SER A 134 -4.87 -11.01 -14.09
CA SER A 134 -6.07 -11.78 -14.42
C SER A 134 -7.06 -10.95 -15.24
N GLU A 135 -7.92 -11.63 -16.00
CA GLU A 135 -9.05 -10.95 -16.66
C GLU A 135 -10.16 -10.56 -15.66
N GLU A 136 -10.13 -11.11 -14.45
CA GLU A 136 -11.04 -10.75 -13.36
C GLU A 136 -10.76 -9.35 -12.81
N PHE A 137 -11.82 -8.66 -12.39
CA PHE A 137 -11.74 -7.38 -11.71
C PHE A 137 -12.33 -7.49 -10.30
N GLU A 138 -11.75 -6.74 -9.37
CA GLU A 138 -12.31 -6.51 -8.05
C GLU A 138 -12.99 -5.14 -8.05
N GLU A 139 -14.26 -5.08 -7.65
CA GLU A 139 -14.96 -3.81 -7.45
C GLU A 139 -14.84 -3.35 -5.99
N ILE A 140 -14.24 -2.17 -5.80
CA ILE A 140 -14.04 -1.57 -4.49
C ILE A 140 -15.03 -0.42 -4.30
N ASP A 141 -15.80 -0.47 -3.22
CA ASP A 141 -16.63 0.65 -2.77
C ASP A 141 -15.75 1.73 -2.12
N LEU A 142 -15.65 2.87 -2.79
CA LEU A 142 -14.92 4.06 -2.33
C LEU A 142 -15.82 5.00 -1.52
N SER A 143 -17.03 4.60 -1.15
CA SER A 143 -17.90 5.42 -0.30
C SER A 143 -17.19 5.81 1.01
N GLY A 144 -17.19 7.12 1.29
CA GLY A 144 -16.51 7.69 2.45
C GLY A 144 -15.00 7.89 2.29
N SER A 145 -14.40 7.47 1.16
CA SER A 145 -12.97 7.64 0.89
C SER A 145 -12.53 9.11 0.97
N MET A 146 -13.35 10.04 0.46
CA MET A 146 -13.08 11.48 0.50
C MET A 146 -12.83 12.01 1.91
N LYS A 147 -13.60 11.54 2.91
CA LYS A 147 -13.38 11.93 4.31
C LYS A 147 -12.09 11.32 4.85
N GLY A 148 -11.78 10.09 4.47
CA GLY A 148 -10.50 9.45 4.82
C GLY A 148 -9.31 10.20 4.23
N LEU A 149 -9.37 10.63 2.97
CA LEU A 149 -8.33 11.43 2.32
C LEU A 149 -8.12 12.79 3.03
N GLN A 150 -9.19 13.43 3.52
CA GLN A 150 -9.06 14.65 4.33
C GLN A 150 -8.31 14.40 5.65
N VAL A 151 -8.55 13.25 6.30
CA VAL A 151 -7.81 12.89 7.52
C VAL A 151 -6.36 12.49 7.21
N ILE A 152 -6.09 11.86 6.06
CA ILE A 152 -4.71 11.66 5.58
C ILE A 152 -4.01 13.01 5.42
N GLN A 153 -4.67 14.01 4.84
CA GLN A 153 -4.09 15.35 4.69
C GLN A 153 -3.74 15.96 6.06
N THR A 154 -4.64 15.91 7.04
CA THR A 154 -4.33 16.37 8.41
C THR A 154 -3.15 15.61 9.01
N CYS A 155 -3.14 14.27 8.87
CA CYS A 155 -2.03 13.45 9.34
C CYS A 155 -0.70 13.86 8.70
N GLN A 156 -0.70 14.08 7.39
CA GLN A 156 0.48 14.43 6.62
C GLN A 156 1.02 15.81 7.03
N GLU A 157 0.15 16.80 7.22
CA GLU A 157 0.51 18.13 7.75
C GLU A 157 1.19 18.03 9.13
N GLU A 158 0.72 17.13 10.00
CA GLU A 158 1.36 16.88 11.29
C GLU A 158 2.72 16.19 11.17
N GLN A 159 2.90 15.28 10.21
CA GLN A 159 4.20 14.63 10.00
C GLN A 159 5.24 15.58 9.41
N GLU A 160 4.82 16.54 8.57
CA GLU A 160 5.72 17.54 7.96
C GLU A 160 6.10 18.68 8.91
N ALA A 161 5.29 18.93 9.93
CA ALA A 161 5.57 19.94 10.94
C ALA A 161 6.59 19.50 12.01
N ASN A 162 6.97 18.22 12.03
CA ASN A 162 7.85 17.59 13.01
C ASN A 162 9.23 17.22 12.43
#